data_AF-A0A447U4Y6-F1
#
_entry.id   AF-A0A447U4Y6-F1
#
_cell.length_a   1.000
_cell.length_b   1.000
_cell.length_c   1.000
_cell.angle_alpha   90.00
_cell.angle_beta   90.00
_cell.angle_gamma   90.00
#
_symmetry.space_group_name_H-M   'P 1'
#
loop_
_entity.id
_entity.type
_entity.pdbx_description
1 polymer ?
#
loop_
_entity_poly.entity_id
_entity_poly.type
_entity_poly.pdbx_seq_one_letter_code
_entity_poly.pdbx_strand_id
1 'polypeptide(L)'
;MALLNIFDIAGSALAAQSKRLNVAASNLANADSVTGPDGQPYRAKQVVFQVDAAPGQATGGVKVASVIESQAPEKLVYEPGNPLADANGYVKMPNVDVGRRNGQHDVSLAQLSGKYRSPEYRKKHDA
;
A
#
# COMPACT_ATOMS: atom_id res chain seq x y z
N MET A 1 -17.65 2.30 -29.40
CA MET A 1 -17.87 1.72 -28.05
C MET A 1 -16.60 1.13 -27.45
N ALA A 2 -15.92 0.14 -28.06
CA ALA A 2 -14.71 -0.47 -27.47
C ALA A 2 -13.50 0.48 -27.32
N LEU A 3 -13.29 1.39 -28.28
CA LEU A 3 -12.18 2.34 -28.27
C LEU A 3 -12.32 3.44 -27.20
N LEU A 4 -13.53 3.77 -26.77
CA LEU A 4 -13.74 4.71 -25.67
C LEU A 4 -13.39 4.04 -24.32
N ASN A 5 -13.84 2.79 -24.14
CA ASN A 5 -13.53 2.00 -22.94
C ASN A 5 -12.03 1.81 -22.70
N ILE A 6 -11.19 1.67 -23.73
CA ILE A 6 -9.74 1.48 -23.52
C ILE A 6 -9.07 2.77 -23.04
N PHE A 7 -9.52 3.94 -23.51
CA PHE A 7 -9.02 5.22 -23.03
C PHE A 7 -9.47 5.51 -21.60
N ASP A 8 -10.70 5.13 -21.23
CA ASP A 8 -11.19 5.26 -19.85
C ASP A 8 -10.39 4.37 -18.88
N ILE A 9 -10.11 3.12 -19.28
CA ILE A 9 -9.27 2.21 -18.50
C ILE A 9 -7.84 2.79 -18.36
N ALA A 10 -7.23 3.24 -19.45
CA ALA A 10 -5.89 3.85 -19.42
C ALA A 10 -5.86 5.13 -18.56
N GLY A 11 -6.88 5.98 -18.66
CA GLY A 11 -7.02 7.20 -17.88
C GLY A 11 -7.16 6.90 -16.38
N SER A 12 -8.02 5.93 -16.02
CA SER A 12 -8.18 5.49 -14.64
C SER A 12 -6.89 4.89 -14.06
N ALA A 13 -6.17 4.09 -14.85
CA ALA A 13 -4.88 3.52 -14.46
C ALA A 13 -3.81 4.60 -14.25
N LEU A 14 -3.75 5.61 -15.12
CA LEU A 14 -2.81 6.73 -14.97
C LEU A 14 -3.13 7.57 -13.73
N ALA A 15 -4.40 7.85 -13.46
CA ALA A 15 -4.82 8.55 -12.26
C ALA A 15 -4.47 7.77 -10.98
N ALA A 16 -4.75 6.47 -10.97
CA ALA A 16 -4.39 5.57 -9.88
C ALA A 16 -2.87 5.53 -9.64
N GLN A 17 -2.09 5.45 -10.72
CA GLN A 17 -0.63 5.45 -10.65
C GLN A 17 -0.06 6.80 -10.19
N SER A 18 -0.64 7.92 -10.62
CA SER A 18 -0.29 9.25 -10.12
C SER A 18 -0.50 9.36 -8.61
N LYS A 19 -1.61 8.81 -8.09
CA LYS A 19 -1.86 8.76 -6.64
C LYS A 19 -0.80 7.95 -5.90
N ARG A 20 -0.37 6.82 -6.45
CA ARG A 20 0.72 6.00 -5.89
C ARG A 20 2.04 6.75 -5.87
N LEU A 21 2.36 7.49 -6.93
CA LEU A 21 3.57 8.33 -6.99
C LEU A 21 3.53 9.42 -5.92
N ASN A 22 2.37 10.05 -5.69
CA ASN A 22 2.21 11.05 -4.64
C ASN A 22 2.40 10.45 -3.23
N VAL A 23 1.90 9.23 -2.99
CA VAL A 23 2.12 8.52 -1.72
C VAL A 23 3.57 8.10 -1.56
N ALA A 24 4.21 7.60 -2.63
CA ALA A 24 5.62 7.28 -2.66
C ALA A 24 6.50 8.51 -2.33
N ALA A 25 6.23 9.64 -2.96
CA ALA A 25 6.93 10.89 -2.70
C ALA A 25 6.72 11.37 -1.27
N SER A 26 5.49 11.25 -0.75
CA SER A 26 5.17 11.60 0.64
C SER A 26 5.92 10.71 1.63
N ASN A 27 6.01 9.40 1.38
CA ASN A 27 6.79 8.50 2.20
C ASN A 27 8.27 8.89 2.19
N LEU A 28 8.85 9.11 1.00
CA LEU A 28 10.25 9.50 0.87
C LEU A 28 10.55 10.83 1.58
N ALA A 29 9.70 11.84 1.41
CA ALA A 29 9.85 13.14 2.05
C ALA A 29 9.81 13.08 3.58
N ASN A 30 9.15 12.06 4.15
CA ASN A 30 9.03 11.88 5.60
C ASN A 30 9.85 10.70 6.12
N ALA A 31 10.71 10.10 5.30
CA ALA A 31 11.49 8.91 5.67
C ALA A 31 12.43 9.16 6.86
N ASP A 32 12.96 10.38 6.96
CA ASP A 32 13.88 10.79 8.03
C ASP A 32 13.20 11.64 9.11
N SER A 33 11.86 11.72 9.09
CA SER A 33 11.09 12.52 10.05
C SER A 33 10.88 11.77 11.36
N VAL A 34 11.83 11.96 12.28
CA VAL A 34 11.83 11.39 13.64
C VAL A 34 10.78 11.99 14.58
N THR A 35 10.23 13.16 14.24
CA THR A 35 9.23 13.87 15.06
C THR A 35 8.11 14.41 14.19
N GLY A 36 6.94 13.76 14.25
CA GLY A 36 5.70 14.32 13.72
C GLY A 36 5.09 15.38 14.66
N PRO A 37 4.04 16.09 14.22
CA PRO A 37 3.32 17.08 15.03
C PRO A 37 2.81 16.53 16.37
N ASP A 38 2.52 15.23 16.40
CA ASP A 38 1.99 14.51 17.56
C ASP A 38 3.10 13.85 18.42
N GLY A 39 4.37 14.15 18.13
CA GLY A 39 5.54 13.57 18.80
C GLY A 39 5.83 12.11 18.45
N GLN A 40 5.14 11.55 17.44
CA GLN A 40 5.38 10.20 16.93
C GLN A 40 6.07 10.24 15.55
N PRO A 41 6.87 9.23 15.20
CA PRO A 41 7.50 9.14 13.88
C PRO A 41 6.46 8.98 12.77
N TYR A 42 6.82 9.42 11.56
CA TYR A 42 5.96 9.21 10.39
C TYR A 42 5.73 7.72 10.11
N ARG A 43 4.48 7.36 9.75
CA ARG A 43 4.12 6.01 9.30
C ARG A 43 3.94 5.98 7.79
N ALA A 44 4.62 5.04 7.14
CA ALA A 44 4.55 4.85 5.70
C ALA A 44 3.11 4.59 5.25
N LYS A 45 2.67 5.25 4.17
CA LYS A 45 1.34 5.11 3.59
C LYS A 45 1.35 4.21 2.37
N GLN A 46 0.24 3.53 2.12
CA GLN A 46 0.06 2.59 1.02
C GLN A 46 -1.28 2.81 0.33
N VAL A 47 -1.30 2.68 -0.99
CA VAL A 47 -2.52 2.82 -1.79
C VAL A 47 -3.12 1.46 -2.04
N VAL A 48 -4.41 1.30 -1.73
CA VAL A 48 -5.20 0.11 -2.05
C VAL A 48 -6.00 0.38 -3.31
N PHE A 49 -5.79 -0.46 -4.32
CA PHE A 49 -6.51 -0.38 -5.59
C PHE A 49 -7.70 -1.34 -5.60
N GLN A 50 -8.73 -0.94 -6.35
CA GLN A 50 -9.88 -1.78 -6.61
C GLN A 50 -10.26 -1.67 -8.09
N VAL A 51 -10.74 -2.78 -8.64
CA VAL A 51 -11.32 -2.79 -9.99
C VAL A 51 -12.63 -2.03 -9.97
N ASP A 52 -12.80 -1.12 -10.92
CA ASP A 52 -14.02 -0.38 -11.17
C ASP A 52 -14.67 -0.90 -12.46
N ALA A 53 -15.37 -2.03 -12.31
CA ALA A 53 -16.09 -2.71 -13.39
C ALA A 53 -17.59 -2.73 -13.09
N ALA A 54 -18.41 -2.65 -14.14
CA ALA A 54 -19.84 -2.84 -14.00
C ALA A 54 -20.17 -4.28 -13.52
N PRO A 55 -21.26 -4.50 -12.75
CA PRO A 55 -21.66 -5.83 -12.33
C PRO A 55 -21.81 -6.78 -13.53
N GLY A 56 -21.10 -7.91 -13.49
CA GLY A 56 -21.09 -8.90 -14.58
C GLY A 56 -20.00 -8.67 -15.64
N GLN A 57 -19.18 -7.62 -15.55
CA GLN A 57 -18.02 -7.43 -16.41
C GLN A 57 -16.72 -7.88 -15.72
N ALA A 58 -15.92 -8.66 -16.43
CA ALA A 58 -14.62 -9.14 -15.97
C ALA A 58 -13.51 -8.07 -16.11
N THR A 59 -13.72 -7.08 -16.97
CA THR A 59 -12.77 -6.00 -17.26
C THR A 59 -13.39 -4.64 -16.93
N GLY A 60 -12.61 -3.79 -16.28
CA GLY A 60 -13.00 -2.43 -15.90
C GLY A 60 -11.77 -1.59 -15.56
N GLY A 61 -12.01 -0.32 -15.26
CA GLY A 61 -10.96 0.61 -14.85
C GLY A 61 -10.39 0.27 -13.48
N VAL A 62 -9.47 1.12 -13.00
CA VAL A 62 -8.92 1.01 -11.65
C VAL A 62 -9.26 2.27 -10.86
N LYS A 63 -9.71 2.09 -9.63
CA LYS A 63 -9.88 3.19 -8.67
C LYS A 63 -9.05 2.95 -7.42
N VAL A 64 -8.78 4.04 -6.71
CA VAL A 64 -8.16 4.00 -5.39
C VAL A 64 -9.26 3.81 -4.36
N ALA A 65 -9.27 2.67 -3.67
CA ALA A 65 -10.25 2.37 -2.63
C ALA A 65 -9.92 3.10 -1.33
N SER A 66 -8.64 3.12 -0.95
CA SER A 66 -8.18 3.81 0.26
C SER A 66 -6.67 4.02 0.24
N VAL A 67 -6.20 4.91 1.12
CA VAL A 67 -4.80 5.02 1.49
C VAL A 67 -4.70 4.61 2.96
N ILE A 68 -3.95 3.54 3.23
CA ILE A 68 -3.79 2.96 4.57
C ILE A 68 -2.39 3.24 5.10
N GLU A 69 -2.26 3.33 6.42
CA GLU A 69 -0.95 3.41 7.08
C GLU A 69 -0.38 2.03 7.33
N SER A 70 0.94 1.91 7.22
CA SER A 70 1.66 0.67 7.45
C SER A 70 1.59 0.30 8.93
N GLN A 71 1.15 -0.93 9.19
CA GLN A 71 1.16 -1.55 10.51
C GLN A 71 2.53 -2.15 10.89
N ALA A 72 3.54 -2.00 10.02
CA ALA A 72 4.88 -2.46 10.34
C ALA A 72 5.42 -1.72 11.57
N PRO A 73 6.19 -2.39 12.45
CA PRO A 73 6.81 -1.73 13.60
C PRO A 73 7.75 -0.60 13.13
N GLU A 74 7.85 0.43 13.97
CA GLU A 74 8.81 1.53 13.79
C GLU A 74 10.25 0.99 13.90
N LYS A 75 11.19 1.65 13.21
CA LYS A 75 12.59 1.24 13.25
C LYS A 75 13.25 1.89 14.47
N LEU A 76 13.81 1.08 15.36
CA LEU A 76 14.62 1.60 16.47
C LEU A 76 16.07 1.71 16.02
N VAL A 77 16.67 2.90 16.13
CA VAL A 77 18.07 3.16 15.80
C VAL A 77 18.79 3.62 17.05
N TYR A 78 19.90 2.98 17.39
CA TYR A 78 20.70 3.34 18.56
C TYR A 78 21.56 4.58 18.26
N GLU A 79 21.22 5.70 18.88
CA GLU A 79 21.92 6.99 18.80
C GLU A 79 21.96 7.67 20.18
N PRO A 80 22.83 7.23 21.10
CA PRO A 80 22.83 7.69 22.50
C PRO A 80 23.17 9.18 22.69
N GLY A 81 23.68 9.85 21.65
CA GLY A 81 23.93 11.30 21.64
C GLY A 81 22.79 12.13 21.05
N ASN A 82 21.70 11.51 20.60
CA ASN A 82 20.59 12.20 19.95
C ASN A 82 19.62 12.76 21.02
N PRO A 83 19.24 14.05 20.98
CA PRO A 83 18.28 14.64 21.93
C PRO A 83 16.90 13.99 21.90
N LEU A 84 16.57 13.25 20.84
CA LEU A 84 15.32 12.50 20.68
C LEU A 84 15.44 11.02 21.07
N ALA A 85 16.59 10.60 21.59
CA ALA A 85 16.78 9.24 22.07
C ALA A 85 16.03 8.99 23.38
N ASP A 86 15.52 7.78 23.55
CA ASP A 86 14.95 7.32 24.81
C ASP A 86 16.03 7.13 25.90
N ALA A 87 15.61 6.75 27.10
CA ALA A 87 16.51 6.51 28.24
C ALA A 87 17.58 5.42 27.97
N ASN A 88 17.38 4.58 26.94
CA ASN A 88 18.30 3.53 26.55
C ASN A 88 19.16 3.93 25.34
N GLY A 89 19.04 5.17 24.83
CA GLY A 89 19.80 5.67 23.69
C GLY A 89 19.20 5.33 22.32
N TYR A 90 17.93 4.92 22.24
CA TYR A 90 17.28 4.58 20.96
C TYR A 90 16.36 5.70 20.46
N VAL A 91 16.46 5.99 19.16
CA VAL A 91 15.60 6.91 18.43
C VAL A 91 14.59 6.10 17.62
N LYS A 92 13.32 6.48 17.72
CA LYS A 92 12.26 5.91 16.89
C LYS A 92 12.27 6.57 15.52
N MET A 93 12.55 5.78 14.49
CA MET A 93 12.57 6.20 13.11
C MET A 93 11.30 5.73 12.38
N PRO A 94 10.84 6.49 11.37
CA PRO A 94 9.76 6.08 10.48
C PRO A 94 9.96 4.68 9.91
N ASN A 95 8.87 3.95 9.73
CA ASN A 95 8.86 2.64 9.07
C ASN A 95 8.83 2.75 7.53
N VAL A 96 9.48 3.79 6.99
CA VAL A 96 9.57 4.02 5.55
C VAL A 96 10.77 3.27 4.99
N ASP A 97 10.51 2.43 3.99
CA ASP A 97 11.57 1.75 3.26
C ASP A 97 11.70 2.37 1.87
N VAL A 98 12.75 3.18 1.71
CA VAL A 98 13.10 3.84 0.45
C VAL A 98 13.68 2.88 -0.60
N GLY A 99 14.15 1.70 -0.20
CA GLY A 99 14.68 0.66 -1.08
C GLY A 99 13.63 -0.37 -1.53
N ARG A 100 12.55 -0.55 -0.76
CA ARG A 100 11.39 -1.34 -1.19
C ARG A 100 10.68 -0.63 -2.32
N ARG A 101 10.73 -1.25 -3.50
CA ARG A 101 9.94 -0.86 -4.67
C ARG A 101 8.48 -0.71 -4.24
N ASN A 102 7.99 0.54 -4.20
CA ASN A 102 6.60 0.91 -3.90
C ASN A 102 5.68 0.07 -4.78
N GLY A 103 5.17 -1.05 -4.25
CA GLY A 103 4.46 -2.07 -5.05
C GLY A 103 4.55 -3.52 -4.64
N GLN A 104 5.48 -3.90 -3.77
CA GLN A 104 5.60 -5.28 -3.28
C GLN A 104 4.86 -5.52 -1.95
N HIS A 105 3.78 -4.77 -1.70
CA HIS A 105 2.77 -5.27 -0.78
C HIS A 105 1.82 -6.11 -1.62
N ASP A 106 1.93 -7.43 -1.41
CA ASP A 106 0.87 -8.41 -1.59
C ASP A 106 -0.46 -7.75 -1.91
N VAL A 107 -0.87 -7.80 -3.18
CA VAL A 107 -2.27 -8.11 -3.45
C VAL A 107 -2.49 -9.39 -2.67
N SER A 108 -3.03 -9.27 -1.44
CA SER A 108 -3.26 -10.41 -0.60
C SER A 108 -4.24 -11.29 -1.36
N LEU A 109 -3.70 -12.26 -2.09
CA LEU A 109 -4.41 -13.26 -2.86
C LEU A 109 -5.42 -14.01 -1.96
N ALA A 110 -5.27 -13.87 -0.63
CA ALA A 110 -6.20 -14.32 0.38
C ALA A 110 -7.63 -13.73 0.25
N GLN A 111 -7.80 -12.46 -0.13
CA GLN A 111 -9.16 -11.86 -0.23
C GLN A 111 -9.87 -12.18 -1.55
N LEU A 112 -9.15 -12.63 -2.58
CA LEU A 112 -9.72 -13.07 -3.85
C LEU A 112 -10.00 -14.58 -3.90
N SER A 113 -9.39 -15.39 -3.03
CA SER A 113 -9.59 -16.86 -3.03
C SER A 113 -10.96 -17.31 -2.52
N GLY A 114 -11.68 -16.47 -1.76
CA GLY A 114 -12.98 -16.83 -1.20
C GLY A 114 -14.16 -16.75 -2.17
N LYS A 115 -14.05 -15.96 -3.26
CA LYS A 115 -15.17 -15.72 -4.20
C LYS A 115 -15.01 -16.34 -5.58
N TYR A 116 -13.86 -16.92 -5.91
CA TYR A 116 -13.56 -17.52 -7.23
C TYR A 116 -13.06 -18.97 -7.16
N ARG A 117 -13.41 -19.72 -6.12
CA ARG A 117 -13.09 -21.16 -6.08
C ARG A 117 -14.15 -21.92 -6.90
N SER A 118 -13.78 -22.37 -8.10
CA SER A 118 -14.66 -23.18 -8.94
C SER A 118 -15.08 -24.47 -8.20
N PRO A 119 -16.32 -24.96 -8.40
CA PRO A 119 -16.83 -26.13 -7.68
C PRO A 119 -16.00 -27.40 -7.88
N GLU A 120 -15.22 -27.49 -8.96
CA GLU A 120 -14.34 -28.64 -9.24
C GLU A 120 -13.15 -28.76 -8.27
N TYR A 121 -12.68 -27.67 -7.68
CA TYR A 121 -11.53 -27.67 -6.75
C TYR A 121 -11.88 -28.18 -5.34
N ARG A 122 -13.18 -28.30 -5.01
CA ARG A 122 -13.63 -28.80 -3.70
C ARG A 122 -13.61 -30.32 -3.59
N LYS A 123 -13.68 -31.04 -4.72
CA LYS A 123 -13.74 -32.51 -4.71
C LYS A 123 -12.38 -33.21 -4.56
N LYS A 124 -11.25 -32.51 -4.72
CA LYS A 124 -9.91 -33.13 -4.67
C LYS A 124 -9.20 -33.06 -3.32
N HIS A 125 -9.77 -32.36 -2.33
CA HIS A 125 -9.10 -32.11 -1.05
C HIS A 125 -9.90 -32.49 0.19
N ASP A 126 -11.14 -32.98 0.02
CA ASP A 126 -11.99 -33.47 1.13
C ASP A 126 -12.13 -35.01 1.12
N ALA A 127 -11.11 -35.73 0.61
CA ALA A 127 -11.03 -37.19 0.65
C ALA A 127 -9.76 -37.65 1.37
#